data_AF-A0A3B8I9Y8-F1
#
_entry.id   AF-A0A3B8I9Y8-F1
#
_cell.length_a   1.000
_cell.length_b   1.000
_cell.length_c   1.000
_cell.angle_alpha   90.00
_cell.angle_beta   90.00
_cell.angle_gamma   90.00
#
_symmetry.space_group_name_H-M   'P 1'
#
loop_
_entity.id
_entity.type
_entity.pdbx_description
1 polymer ?
#
loop_
_entity_poly.entity_id
_entity_poly.type
_entity_poly.pdbx_seq_one_letter_code
_entity_poly.pdbx_strand_id
1 'polypeptide(L)'
;MSTEDNIGDLTEGDNPTISTTYGHQGAQAIYNGTSIAPVSVTLLDGDRTYYFRIFPYSGNRTYDLSYSGEEATTTACAVTSTTENEVCFSRSNSTLTVTSNQLPTHSTGKFPNADVTATDLQAEITLSPSQQNDVTYLWDETGGPTPRNQNFWRFGVASNGLGFNPMGLKPYSNPDTGEENWAWQAKVTEEGETDLDNVGGHVTSQGMYHYHGDMTELASEEDGSR
;
A
#
# COMPACT_ATOMS: atom_id res chain seq x y z
N MET A 1 -3.91 19.05 -6.66
CA MET A 1 -2.62 18.71 -6.07
C MET A 1 -1.56 18.89 -7.11
N SER A 2 -0.61 19.77 -6.85
CA SER A 2 0.53 20.07 -7.71
C SER A 2 1.69 20.43 -6.79
N THR A 3 2.92 20.22 -7.25
CA THR A 3 4.13 20.75 -6.61
C THR A 3 4.43 22.18 -7.06
N GLU A 4 3.61 22.74 -7.94
CA GLU A 4 3.63 24.12 -8.42
C GLU A 4 2.29 24.79 -8.09
N ASP A 5 2.32 26.06 -7.68
CA ASP A 5 1.11 26.85 -7.42
C ASP A 5 0.47 27.34 -8.73
N ASN A 6 0.01 26.39 -9.56
CA ASN A 6 -0.56 26.66 -10.89
C ASN A 6 -1.78 25.80 -11.21
N ILE A 7 -2.44 25.25 -10.18
CA ILE A 7 -3.68 24.49 -10.37
C ILE A 7 -4.77 25.44 -10.85
N GLY A 8 -5.11 25.36 -12.13
CA GLY A 8 -6.23 26.11 -12.72
C GLY A 8 -7.55 25.82 -12.00
N ASP A 9 -8.50 26.75 -12.08
CA ASP A 9 -9.85 26.53 -11.57
C ASP A 9 -10.52 25.38 -12.34
N LEU A 10 -11.38 24.62 -11.65
CA LEU A 10 -12.32 23.73 -12.35
C LEU A 10 -13.32 24.59 -13.11
N THR A 11 -13.67 24.16 -14.32
CA THR A 11 -14.74 24.77 -15.11
C THR A 11 -16.07 24.14 -14.72
N GLU A 12 -17.15 24.92 -14.76
CA GLU A 12 -18.48 24.40 -14.49
C GLU A 12 -18.85 23.26 -15.45
N GLY A 13 -19.26 22.13 -14.87
CA GLY A 13 -19.54 20.90 -15.60
C GLY A 13 -18.36 19.92 -15.74
N ASP A 14 -17.16 20.26 -15.25
CA ASP A 14 -16.03 19.33 -15.19
C ASP A 14 -16.38 18.05 -14.40
N ASN A 15 -15.74 16.95 -14.78
CA ASN A 15 -15.88 15.63 -14.16
C ASN A 15 -14.52 15.07 -13.74
N PRO A 16 -13.88 15.62 -12.69
CA PRO A 16 -12.66 15.01 -12.19
C PRO A 16 -12.98 13.61 -11.66
N THR A 17 -12.14 12.63 -12.02
CA THR A 17 -12.22 11.28 -11.47
C THR A 17 -12.01 11.36 -9.95
N ILE A 18 -12.86 10.67 -9.17
CA ILE A 18 -12.70 10.57 -7.72
C ILE A 18 -11.32 10.00 -7.43
N SER A 19 -10.52 10.75 -6.68
CA SER A 19 -9.20 10.31 -6.24
C SER A 19 -8.80 11.09 -5.00
N THR A 20 -8.49 10.37 -3.94
CA THR A 20 -7.86 10.87 -2.71
C THR A 20 -6.36 10.52 -2.67
N THR A 21 -5.84 10.00 -3.78
CA THR A 21 -4.46 9.52 -3.92
C THR A 21 -3.72 10.40 -4.91
N TYR A 22 -2.58 10.95 -4.52
CA TYR A 22 -1.74 11.71 -5.47
C TYR A 22 -0.96 10.75 -6.37
N GLY A 23 -1.19 10.81 -7.67
CA GLY A 23 -0.58 9.93 -8.68
C GLY A 23 0.83 10.34 -9.13
N HIS A 24 1.45 11.32 -8.46
CA HIS A 24 2.78 11.84 -8.77
C HIS A 24 2.95 12.38 -10.21
N GLN A 25 1.88 12.80 -10.88
CA GLN A 25 1.91 13.41 -12.21
C GLN A 25 1.31 14.81 -12.22
N GLY A 26 2.15 15.82 -11.95
CA GLY A 26 1.78 17.23 -12.11
C GLY A 26 0.53 17.64 -11.32
N ALA A 27 -0.27 18.53 -11.90
CA ALA A 27 -1.50 18.99 -11.30
C ALA A 27 -2.63 17.95 -11.44
N GLN A 28 -3.10 17.40 -10.30
CA GLN A 28 -4.20 16.44 -10.21
C GLN A 28 -5.34 16.99 -9.35
N ALA A 29 -6.58 16.98 -9.83
CA ALA A 29 -7.73 17.29 -8.98
C ALA A 29 -7.92 16.19 -7.92
N ILE A 30 -7.99 16.58 -6.64
CA ILE A 30 -8.38 15.68 -5.54
C ILE A 30 -9.86 15.93 -5.26
N TYR A 31 -10.69 14.90 -5.47
CA TYR A 31 -12.15 15.01 -5.37
C TYR A 31 -12.69 13.94 -4.41
N ASN A 32 -13.27 14.38 -3.29
CA ASN A 32 -13.86 13.52 -2.25
C ASN A 32 -15.39 13.42 -2.36
N GLY A 33 -15.94 13.53 -3.58
CA GLY A 33 -17.36 13.39 -3.81
C GLY A 33 -18.21 14.51 -3.18
N THR A 34 -19.33 14.12 -2.58
CA THR A 34 -20.33 15.03 -2.02
C THR A 34 -20.13 15.37 -0.54
N SER A 35 -19.06 14.85 0.06
CA SER A 35 -18.81 14.90 1.50
C SER A 35 -18.27 16.25 1.95
N ILE A 36 -18.70 16.70 3.13
CA ILE A 36 -18.14 17.85 3.85
C ILE A 36 -17.18 17.42 4.98
N ALA A 37 -16.85 16.14 5.06
CA ALA A 37 -15.90 15.62 6.03
C ALA A 37 -14.46 16.00 5.63
N PRO A 38 -13.51 16.03 6.60
CA PRO A 38 -12.09 16.17 6.30
C PRO A 38 -11.64 15.16 5.22
N VAL A 39 -10.75 15.61 4.34
CA VAL A 39 -10.14 14.78 3.29
C VAL A 39 -8.73 14.43 3.72
N SER A 40 -8.43 13.14 3.83
CA SER A 40 -7.05 12.66 3.92
C SER A 40 -6.49 12.46 2.52
N VAL A 41 -5.35 13.08 2.21
CA VAL A 41 -4.64 12.83 0.95
C VAL A 41 -3.40 11.99 1.26
N THR A 42 -3.25 10.89 0.54
CA THR A 42 -2.16 9.92 0.75
C THR A 42 -1.12 9.98 -0.39
N LEU A 43 0.04 9.34 -0.17
CA LEU A 43 1.17 9.27 -1.11
C LEU A 43 1.87 10.62 -1.37
N LEU A 44 1.99 11.47 -0.35
CA LEU A 44 2.80 12.67 -0.43
C LEU A 44 4.27 12.32 -0.22
N ASP A 45 5.15 12.87 -1.06
CA ASP A 45 6.60 12.80 -0.85
C ASP A 45 6.98 13.71 0.32
N GLY A 46 7.91 13.26 1.15
CA GLY A 46 8.52 14.10 2.19
C GLY A 46 9.27 15.31 1.59
N ASP A 47 9.40 16.37 2.39
CA ASP A 47 10.13 17.60 2.05
C ASP A 47 9.63 18.30 0.77
N ARG A 48 8.34 18.13 0.45
CA ARG A 48 7.66 18.82 -0.65
C ARG A 48 6.51 19.67 -0.16
N THR A 49 6.36 20.83 -0.79
CA THR A 49 5.15 21.65 -0.67
C THR A 49 4.12 21.18 -1.68
N TYR A 50 2.90 20.97 -1.21
CA TYR A 50 1.77 20.57 -2.04
C TYR A 50 0.69 21.64 -2.01
N TYR A 51 0.23 22.01 -3.18
CA TYR A 51 -0.89 22.95 -3.33
C TYR A 51 -2.16 22.15 -3.57
N PHE A 52 -3.24 22.44 -2.85
CA PHE A 52 -4.56 21.86 -3.10
C PHE A 52 -5.62 22.95 -3.24
N ARG A 53 -6.61 22.65 -4.08
CA ARG A 53 -7.82 23.46 -4.20
C ARG A 53 -8.99 22.55 -3.92
N ILE A 54 -9.78 22.92 -2.93
CA ILE A 54 -10.99 22.22 -2.52
C ILE A 54 -12.15 23.10 -2.93
N PHE A 55 -12.98 22.61 -3.85
CA PHE A 55 -14.17 23.32 -4.31
C PHE A 55 -15.41 22.66 -3.73
N PRO A 56 -16.11 23.28 -2.77
CA PRO A 56 -17.46 22.85 -2.43
C PRO A 56 -18.38 23.08 -3.63
N TYR A 57 -19.39 22.23 -3.80
CA TYR A 57 -20.36 22.36 -4.88
C TYR A 57 -21.79 22.39 -4.30
N SER A 58 -22.67 23.22 -4.86
CA SER A 58 -24.04 23.42 -4.37
C SER A 58 -25.07 22.47 -5.01
N GLY A 59 -24.61 21.43 -5.70
CA GLY A 59 -25.40 20.58 -6.59
C GLY A 59 -25.19 20.91 -8.07
N ASN A 60 -25.60 20.01 -8.98
CA ASN A 60 -25.41 20.13 -10.45
C ASN A 60 -23.98 20.46 -10.92
N ARG A 61 -22.96 20.21 -10.09
CA ARG A 61 -21.55 20.55 -10.36
C ARG A 61 -21.35 22.04 -10.65
N THR A 62 -22.08 22.86 -9.91
CA THR A 62 -21.81 24.29 -9.76
C THR A 62 -20.78 24.45 -8.66
N TYR A 63 -19.53 24.76 -9.03
CA TYR A 63 -18.40 24.91 -8.12
C TYR A 63 -18.42 26.30 -7.49
N ASP A 64 -18.31 26.35 -6.16
CA ASP A 64 -18.11 27.60 -5.46
C ASP A 64 -16.63 28.01 -5.51
N LEU A 65 -16.30 28.82 -6.51
CA LEU A 65 -14.96 29.38 -6.72
C LEU A 65 -14.65 30.57 -5.79
N SER A 66 -15.53 30.89 -4.83
CA SER A 66 -15.26 31.96 -3.86
C SER A 66 -14.25 31.56 -2.78
N TYR A 67 -14.00 30.26 -2.62
CA TYR A 67 -12.98 29.73 -1.72
C TYR A 67 -11.61 29.73 -2.42
N SER A 68 -10.61 30.31 -1.75
CA SER A 68 -9.22 30.24 -2.19
C SER A 68 -8.65 28.83 -2.04
N GLY A 69 -7.61 28.52 -2.81
CA GLY A 69 -6.81 27.32 -2.57
C GLY A 69 -6.22 27.33 -1.17
N GLU A 70 -6.04 26.14 -0.61
CA GLU A 70 -5.44 25.92 0.70
C GLU A 70 -4.05 25.31 0.48
N GLU A 71 -3.09 25.74 1.28
CA GLU A 71 -1.71 25.25 1.20
C GLU A 71 -1.42 24.32 2.37
N ALA A 72 -0.77 23.19 2.11
CA ALA A 72 -0.14 22.42 3.18
C ALA A 72 1.25 21.98 2.72
N THR A 73 2.16 22.03 3.68
CA THR A 73 3.49 21.47 3.51
C THR A 73 3.60 20.31 4.48
N THR A 74 3.98 19.14 3.98
CA THR A 74 4.44 18.07 4.87
C THR A 74 5.94 18.23 5.06
N THR A 75 6.35 18.44 6.32
CA THR A 75 7.76 18.59 6.69
C THR A 75 8.34 17.31 7.28
N ALA A 76 7.53 16.26 7.40
CA ALA A 76 7.97 14.99 7.96
C ALA A 76 7.28 13.83 7.25
N CYS A 77 8.11 12.98 6.65
CA CYS A 77 7.80 11.61 6.28
C CYS A 77 7.66 10.80 7.58
N ALA A 78 6.47 10.80 8.19
CA ALA A 78 6.23 10.14 9.47
C ALA A 78 5.06 9.17 9.37
N VAL A 79 5.25 8.00 9.98
CA VAL A 79 4.20 7.01 10.20
C VAL A 79 4.08 6.84 11.70
N THR A 80 3.06 7.47 12.28
CA THR A 80 2.85 7.56 13.74
C THR A 80 1.48 7.08 14.17
N SER A 81 0.54 7.00 13.23
CA SER A 81 -0.79 6.48 13.49
C SER A 81 -0.73 4.99 13.82
N THR A 82 -1.48 4.62 14.84
CA THR A 82 -1.68 3.22 15.24
C THR A 82 -3.04 2.67 14.79
N THR A 83 -3.87 3.49 14.15
CA THR A 83 -5.25 3.14 13.77
C THR A 83 -5.60 3.43 12.31
N GLU A 84 -4.82 4.26 11.63
CA GLU A 84 -5.04 4.66 10.23
C GLU A 84 -3.83 4.29 9.38
N ASN A 85 -4.03 3.87 8.13
CA ASN A 85 -2.92 3.63 7.21
C ASN A 85 -2.09 4.90 7.00
N GLU A 86 -0.78 4.76 7.20
CA GLU A 86 0.20 5.78 6.85
C GLU A 86 1.35 5.13 6.10
N VAL A 87 1.70 5.74 4.97
CA VAL A 87 2.84 5.37 4.16
C VAL A 87 3.49 6.64 3.64
N CYS A 88 4.80 6.64 3.63
CA CYS A 88 5.60 7.69 3.08
C CYS A 88 6.60 7.13 2.09
N PHE A 89 6.70 7.82 0.95
CA PHE A 89 7.70 7.58 -0.07
C PHE A 89 8.69 8.74 -0.04
N SER A 90 9.97 8.45 0.11
CA SER A 90 11.03 9.44 -0.06
C SER A 90 12.01 8.97 -1.12
N ARG A 91 12.43 9.90 -1.97
CA ARG A 91 13.38 9.63 -3.05
C ARG A 91 14.67 10.39 -2.80
N SER A 92 15.77 9.66 -2.75
CA SER A 92 17.12 10.20 -2.93
C SER A 92 17.63 9.83 -4.33
N ASN A 93 18.78 10.38 -4.73
CA ASN A 93 19.31 10.26 -6.10
C ASN A 93 19.30 8.83 -6.69
N SER A 94 19.46 7.79 -5.86
CA SER A 94 19.52 6.39 -6.32
C SER A 94 18.53 5.45 -5.61
N THR A 95 17.75 5.94 -4.65
CA THR A 95 16.98 5.07 -3.74
C THR A 95 15.59 5.65 -3.49
N LEU A 96 14.58 4.82 -3.66
CA LEU A 96 13.24 5.02 -3.12
C LEU A 96 13.18 4.34 -1.74
N THR A 97 12.98 5.13 -0.69
CA THR A 97 12.73 4.64 0.66
C THR A 97 11.23 4.70 0.92
N VAL A 98 10.64 3.57 1.30
CA VAL A 98 9.24 3.44 1.69
C VAL A 98 9.19 3.20 3.19
N THR A 99 8.52 4.06 3.93
CA THR A 99 8.26 3.90 5.36
C THR A 99 6.75 3.76 5.55
N SER A 100 6.29 2.71 6.23
CA SER A 100 4.85 2.45 6.45
C SER A 100 4.59 1.95 7.87
N ASN A 101 3.40 2.23 8.41
CA ASN A 101 2.90 1.57 9.62
C ASN A 101 2.17 0.24 9.32
N GLN A 102 2.14 -0.19 8.06
CA GLN A 102 1.55 -1.45 7.60
C GLN A 102 0.12 -1.73 8.04
N LEU A 103 -0.68 -0.69 8.21
CA LEU A 103 -2.13 -0.83 8.32
C LEU A 103 -2.76 -0.86 6.92
N PRO A 104 -3.75 -1.72 6.64
CA PRO A 104 -4.42 -1.74 5.33
C PRO A 104 -5.36 -0.55 5.15
N THR A 105 -5.55 -0.14 3.89
CA THR A 105 -6.54 0.89 3.48
C THR A 105 -7.93 0.31 3.22
N HIS A 106 -8.12 -0.98 3.48
CA HIS A 106 -9.34 -1.72 3.22
C HIS A 106 -9.73 -2.55 4.45
N SER A 107 -10.96 -3.06 4.46
CA SER A 107 -11.39 -4.00 5.48
C SER A 107 -10.60 -5.31 5.37
N THR A 108 -10.18 -5.87 6.50
CA THR A 108 -9.48 -7.14 6.55
C THR A 108 -10.38 -8.28 6.97
N GLY A 109 -9.92 -9.50 6.71
CA GLY A 109 -10.49 -10.70 7.31
C GLY A 109 -10.29 -10.79 8.83
N LYS A 110 -10.77 -11.90 9.40
CA LYS A 110 -10.49 -12.28 10.79
C LYS A 110 -9.40 -13.33 10.79
N PHE A 111 -8.32 -13.07 11.51
CA PHE A 111 -7.19 -13.97 11.55
C PHE A 111 -7.09 -14.66 12.92
N PRO A 112 -6.82 -15.97 12.96
CA PRO A 112 -6.68 -16.69 14.24
C PRO A 112 -5.41 -16.30 15.01
N ASN A 113 -4.41 -15.78 14.30
CA ASN A 113 -3.07 -15.55 14.85
C ASN A 113 -2.95 -14.26 15.66
N ALA A 114 -3.60 -13.18 15.22
CA ALA A 114 -3.55 -11.86 15.83
C ALA A 114 -4.60 -10.94 15.20
N ASP A 115 -4.85 -9.81 15.85
CA ASP A 115 -5.50 -8.67 15.20
C ASP A 115 -4.48 -7.84 14.42
N VAL A 116 -4.93 -7.19 13.36
CA VAL A 116 -4.11 -6.24 12.58
C VAL A 116 -3.66 -5.11 13.50
N THR A 117 -2.35 -4.88 13.55
CA THR A 117 -1.75 -3.86 14.40
C THR A 117 -0.67 -3.10 13.64
N ALA A 118 -0.60 -1.78 13.86
CA ALA A 118 0.43 -0.95 13.26
C ALA A 118 1.83 -1.49 13.58
N THR A 119 2.62 -1.71 12.53
CA THR A 119 3.98 -2.22 12.60
C THR A 119 4.85 -1.48 11.61
N ASP A 120 5.99 -0.97 12.07
CA ASP A 120 6.90 -0.22 11.21
C ASP A 120 7.53 -1.12 10.14
N LEU A 121 7.42 -0.67 8.90
CA LEU A 121 8.16 -1.17 7.75
C LEU A 121 9.03 -0.04 7.20
N GLN A 122 10.29 -0.36 6.95
CA GLN A 122 11.15 0.42 6.07
C GLN A 122 11.67 -0.48 4.95
N ALA A 123 11.50 -0.06 3.71
CA ALA A 123 12.03 -0.73 2.54
C ALA A 123 12.83 0.27 1.69
N GLU A 124 13.93 -0.20 1.11
CA GLU A 124 14.76 0.58 0.20
C GLU A 124 14.82 -0.12 -1.15
N ILE A 125 14.45 0.61 -2.20
CA ILE A 125 14.38 0.12 -3.57
C ILE A 125 15.32 0.96 -4.42
N THR A 126 16.25 0.32 -5.13
CA THR A 126 17.13 1.04 -6.05
C THR A 126 16.34 1.60 -7.23
N LEU A 127 16.59 2.87 -7.57
CA LEU A 127 16.01 3.52 -8.74
C LEU A 127 16.78 3.19 -10.03
N SER A 128 17.86 2.41 -9.95
CA SER A 128 18.70 2.03 -11.08
C SER A 128 19.08 0.55 -10.99
N PRO A 129 18.09 -0.36 -11.06
CA PRO A 129 18.37 -1.79 -11.00
C PRO A 129 19.20 -2.23 -12.21
N SER A 130 20.14 -3.15 -11.98
CA SER A 130 20.88 -3.84 -13.04
C SER A 130 20.50 -5.31 -13.06
N GLN A 131 20.17 -5.83 -14.24
CA GLN A 131 19.91 -7.26 -14.40
C GLN A 131 21.17 -8.07 -14.07
N GLN A 132 21.01 -9.07 -13.22
CA GLN A 132 22.06 -10.05 -12.91
C GLN A 132 21.95 -11.25 -13.86
N ASN A 133 23.07 -11.96 -14.04
CA ASN A 133 23.10 -13.18 -14.86
C ASN A 133 22.57 -14.40 -14.10
N ASP A 134 22.61 -14.35 -12.77
CA ASP A 134 22.13 -15.41 -11.89
C ASP A 134 20.70 -15.11 -11.42
N VAL A 135 19.88 -16.16 -11.35
CA VAL A 135 18.53 -16.07 -10.77
C VAL A 135 18.65 -16.01 -9.25
N THR A 136 18.15 -14.94 -8.66
CA THR A 136 17.93 -14.87 -7.22
C THR A 136 16.56 -15.44 -6.92
N TYR A 137 16.51 -16.67 -6.40
CA TYR A 137 15.26 -17.22 -5.90
C TYR A 137 14.84 -16.49 -4.63
N LEU A 138 13.57 -16.09 -4.57
CA LEU A 138 12.95 -15.48 -3.39
C LEU A 138 12.64 -16.50 -2.29
N TRP A 139 12.85 -17.78 -2.58
CA TRP A 139 12.66 -18.93 -1.70
C TRP A 139 13.55 -20.11 -2.16
N ASP A 140 13.75 -21.13 -1.34
CA ASP A 140 14.53 -22.32 -1.73
C ASP A 140 13.63 -23.38 -2.39
N GLU A 141 13.71 -23.51 -3.72
CA GLU A 141 12.98 -24.52 -4.49
C GLU A 141 13.43 -25.97 -4.23
N THR A 142 14.62 -26.15 -3.65
CA THR A 142 15.29 -27.45 -3.53
C THR A 142 15.20 -28.04 -2.12
N GLY A 143 15.10 -27.18 -1.12
CA GLY A 143 14.84 -27.53 0.27
C GLY A 143 13.44 -27.06 0.64
N GLY A 144 12.48 -27.99 0.66
CA GLY A 144 11.09 -27.68 1.01
C GLY A 144 10.96 -26.80 2.26
N PRO A 145 9.79 -26.19 2.50
CA PRO A 145 9.58 -25.15 3.50
C PRO A 145 10.25 -25.49 4.86
N THR A 146 11.30 -24.74 5.23
CA THR A 146 12.04 -24.93 6.49
C THR A 146 12.23 -23.59 7.23
N PRO A 147 12.43 -23.61 8.57
CA PRO A 147 12.68 -22.38 9.35
C PRO A 147 14.03 -21.72 9.03
N ARG A 148 14.83 -22.32 8.13
CA ARG A 148 16.17 -21.89 7.75
C ARG A 148 16.24 -21.27 6.36
N ASN A 149 15.12 -20.89 5.76
CA ASN A 149 15.11 -20.06 4.55
C ASN A 149 15.74 -18.69 4.86
N GLN A 150 17.07 -18.65 4.86
CA GLN A 150 17.92 -17.45 5.04
C GLN A 150 17.74 -16.46 3.89
N ASN A 151 17.06 -16.88 2.83
CA ASN A 151 16.77 -16.10 1.63
C ASN A 151 15.26 -15.80 1.51
N PHE A 152 14.58 -15.52 2.62
CA PHE A 152 13.22 -14.99 2.55
C PHE A 152 13.28 -13.51 2.19
N TRP A 153 13.05 -13.21 0.92
CA TRP A 153 13.06 -11.84 0.42
C TRP A 153 11.63 -11.35 0.23
N ARG A 154 11.32 -10.17 0.77
CA ARG A 154 10.15 -9.41 0.32
C ARG A 154 10.38 -9.04 -1.14
N PHE A 155 9.38 -9.25 -1.98
CA PHE A 155 9.51 -8.99 -3.41
C PHE A 155 8.91 -7.65 -3.84
N GLY A 156 8.26 -6.94 -2.93
CA GLY A 156 7.71 -5.63 -3.20
C GLY A 156 7.07 -4.96 -1.98
N VAL A 157 6.64 -3.73 -2.20
CA VAL A 157 5.77 -2.96 -1.30
C VAL A 157 4.68 -2.32 -2.16
N ALA A 158 3.42 -2.45 -1.74
CA ALA A 158 2.27 -1.84 -2.40
C ALA A 158 2.27 -0.32 -2.23
N SER A 159 1.50 0.38 -3.06
CA SER A 159 1.34 1.84 -2.93
C SER A 159 0.78 2.25 -1.57
N ASN A 160 -0.05 1.41 -0.93
CA ASN A 160 -0.52 1.64 0.44
C ASN A 160 0.50 1.29 1.53
N GLY A 161 1.73 0.91 1.18
CA GLY A 161 2.82 0.65 2.11
C GLY A 161 2.88 -0.77 2.68
N LEU A 162 1.97 -1.67 2.26
CA LEU A 162 2.00 -3.06 2.68
C LEU A 162 3.05 -3.87 1.91
N GLY A 163 3.82 -4.69 2.64
CA GLY A 163 4.83 -5.56 2.06
C GLY A 163 4.22 -6.76 1.33
N PHE A 164 4.95 -7.24 0.32
CA PHE A 164 4.67 -8.49 -0.38
C PHE A 164 5.65 -9.58 0.03
N ASN A 165 5.09 -10.71 0.45
CA ASN A 165 5.84 -11.89 0.85
C ASN A 165 5.59 -13.02 -0.15
N PRO A 166 6.64 -13.74 -0.60
CA PRO A 166 6.49 -14.80 -1.60
C PRO A 166 5.87 -16.08 -1.04
N MET A 167 5.86 -16.27 0.29
CA MET A 167 5.33 -17.44 0.98
C MET A 167 5.16 -17.18 2.48
N GLY A 168 4.57 -18.11 3.22
CA GLY A 168 4.54 -18.07 4.68
C GLY A 168 5.91 -18.33 5.30
N LEU A 169 6.37 -17.47 6.21
CA LEU A 169 7.66 -17.62 6.93
C LEU A 169 7.68 -18.75 7.97
N LYS A 170 6.50 -19.10 8.49
CA LYS A 170 6.32 -20.13 9.54
C LYS A 170 5.26 -21.13 9.10
N PRO A 171 5.38 -22.40 9.52
CA PRO A 171 4.35 -23.38 9.24
C PRO A 171 3.09 -22.98 10.00
N TYR A 172 1.96 -23.47 9.55
CA TYR A 172 0.79 -23.53 10.42
C TYR A 172 1.06 -24.55 11.52
N SER A 173 0.91 -24.17 12.78
CA SER A 173 0.93 -25.10 13.91
C SER A 173 -0.50 -25.41 14.31
N ASN A 174 -0.88 -26.69 14.23
CA ASN A 174 -2.18 -27.14 14.68
C ASN A 174 -2.37 -26.77 16.17
N PRO A 175 -3.42 -26.02 16.55
CA PRO A 175 -3.60 -25.54 17.92
C PRO A 175 -3.89 -26.66 18.93
N ASP A 176 -4.43 -27.78 18.46
CA ASP A 176 -4.80 -28.92 19.29
C ASP A 176 -3.66 -29.93 19.43
N THR A 177 -2.86 -30.13 18.38
CA THR A 177 -1.83 -31.19 18.33
C THR A 177 -0.40 -30.66 18.37
N GLY A 178 -0.18 -29.38 18.06
CA GLY A 178 1.15 -28.78 17.89
C GLY A 178 1.88 -29.23 16.62
N GLU A 179 1.23 -30.01 15.74
CA GLU A 179 1.84 -30.47 14.49
C GLU A 179 2.05 -29.32 13.51
N GLU A 180 3.25 -29.22 12.94
CA GLU A 180 3.61 -28.20 11.97
C GLU A 180 3.30 -28.66 10.55
N ASN A 181 2.41 -27.94 9.86
CA ASN A 181 2.16 -28.10 8.45
C ASN A 181 3.05 -27.14 7.66
N TRP A 182 4.20 -27.63 7.20
CA TRP A 182 5.14 -26.85 6.37
C TRP A 182 4.66 -26.71 4.91
N ALA A 183 3.88 -27.67 4.39
CA ALA A 183 3.30 -27.58 3.05
C ALA A 183 2.33 -26.39 2.92
N TRP A 184 1.75 -25.94 4.03
CA TRP A 184 0.94 -24.71 4.11
C TRP A 184 1.69 -23.46 3.62
N GLN A 185 3.02 -23.39 3.78
CA GLN A 185 3.77 -22.20 3.39
C GLN A 185 3.72 -21.90 1.90
N ALA A 186 3.59 -22.91 1.03
CA ALA A 186 3.41 -22.73 -0.40
C ALA A 186 1.94 -22.50 -0.78
N LYS A 187 1.00 -22.89 0.07
CA LYS A 187 -0.44 -22.77 -0.19
C LYS A 187 -0.97 -21.36 0.00
N VAL A 188 -0.30 -20.50 0.77
CA VAL A 188 -0.72 -19.08 0.90
C VAL A 188 -0.61 -18.26 -0.38
N THR A 189 -0.09 -18.84 -1.48
CA THR A 189 -0.13 -18.26 -2.82
C THR A 189 -1.18 -18.91 -3.73
N GLU A 190 -1.98 -19.86 -3.22
CA GLU A 190 -3.07 -20.51 -3.96
C GLU A 190 -4.41 -19.77 -3.68
N GLU A 191 -5.14 -19.42 -4.73
CA GLU A 191 -6.46 -18.77 -4.65
C GLU A 191 -7.47 -19.64 -3.84
N GLY A 192 -8.14 -19.04 -2.85
CA GLY A 192 -9.22 -19.69 -2.09
C GLY A 192 -8.81 -20.45 -0.82
N GLU A 193 -7.55 -20.33 -0.37
CA GLU A 193 -7.09 -20.90 0.90
C GLU A 193 -7.62 -20.12 2.13
N THR A 194 -7.94 -20.84 3.20
CA THR A 194 -8.93 -20.41 4.23
C THR A 194 -8.47 -19.33 5.22
N ASP A 195 -7.19 -18.96 5.20
CA ASP A 195 -6.58 -18.05 6.18
C ASP A 195 -6.04 -16.75 5.56
N LEU A 196 -6.17 -16.59 4.23
CA LEU A 196 -6.08 -15.30 3.58
C LEU A 196 -7.45 -14.62 3.63
N ASP A 197 -7.45 -13.29 3.70
CA ASP A 197 -8.67 -12.56 3.39
C ASP A 197 -8.90 -12.44 1.88
N ASN A 198 -10.01 -11.83 1.49
CA ASN A 198 -10.42 -11.77 0.10
C ASN A 198 -9.46 -10.99 -0.82
N VAL A 199 -8.48 -10.28 -0.26
CA VAL A 199 -7.48 -9.54 -1.05
C VAL A 199 -6.12 -10.25 -1.09
N GLY A 200 -6.04 -11.50 -0.64
CA GLY A 200 -4.81 -12.29 -0.64
C GLY A 200 -3.83 -11.93 0.48
N GLY A 201 -4.31 -11.30 1.55
CA GLY A 201 -3.46 -10.87 2.67
C GLY A 201 -3.78 -11.55 3.99
N HIS A 202 -2.81 -11.51 4.90
CA HIS A 202 -2.98 -11.99 6.27
C HIS A 202 -2.02 -11.31 7.25
N VAL A 203 -2.18 -11.61 8.55
CA VAL A 203 -1.30 -11.09 9.61
C VAL A 203 -0.34 -12.16 10.14
N THR A 204 0.86 -11.70 10.50
CA THR A 204 1.78 -12.47 11.35
C THR A 204 1.24 -12.58 12.78
N SER A 205 1.87 -13.44 13.60
CA SER A 205 1.60 -13.53 15.04
C SER A 205 1.80 -12.23 15.82
N GLN A 206 2.43 -11.22 15.21
CA GLN A 206 2.66 -9.90 15.78
C GLN A 206 1.68 -8.85 15.25
N GLY A 207 0.71 -9.23 14.41
CA GLY A 207 -0.29 -8.32 13.84
C GLY A 207 0.15 -7.59 12.56
N MET A 208 1.37 -7.83 12.07
CA MET A 208 1.85 -7.25 10.80
C MET A 208 1.10 -7.85 9.61
N TYR A 209 0.24 -7.05 8.99
CA TYR A 209 -0.48 -7.41 7.77
C TYR A 209 0.44 -7.35 6.54
N HIS A 210 0.25 -8.25 5.59
CA HIS A 210 0.99 -8.28 4.32
C HIS A 210 0.27 -9.12 3.28
N TYR A 211 0.60 -8.89 2.01
CA TYR A 211 0.05 -9.61 0.86
C TYR A 211 0.94 -10.80 0.46
N HIS A 212 0.33 -11.82 -0.11
CA HIS A 212 0.99 -12.89 -0.85
C HIS A 212 0.57 -12.79 -2.32
N GLY A 213 1.54 -12.72 -3.24
CA GLY A 213 1.43 -12.94 -4.70
C GLY A 213 0.24 -12.38 -5.49
N ASP A 214 -0.96 -12.87 -5.19
CA ASP A 214 -2.21 -12.75 -5.93
C ASP A 214 -3.17 -11.80 -5.19
N MET A 215 -3.40 -10.60 -5.74
CA MET A 215 -4.29 -9.59 -5.17
C MET A 215 -5.62 -9.54 -5.96
N THR A 216 -6.40 -10.61 -5.88
CA THR A 216 -7.64 -10.83 -6.63
C THR A 216 -8.66 -9.68 -6.59
N GLU A 217 -8.73 -8.88 -5.51
CA GLU A 217 -9.70 -7.79 -5.35
C GLU A 217 -9.12 -6.36 -5.55
N LEU A 218 -7.80 -6.18 -5.40
CA LEU A 218 -7.17 -4.84 -5.41
C LEU A 218 -6.36 -4.54 -6.66
N ALA A 219 -6.02 -5.55 -7.47
CA ALA A 219 -5.43 -5.40 -8.78
C ALA A 219 -6.51 -5.66 -9.85
N SER A 220 -7.03 -4.60 -10.48
CA SER A 220 -8.15 -4.71 -11.42
C SER A 220 -7.81 -5.40 -12.75
N GLU A 221 -6.55 -5.77 -12.99
CA GLU A 221 -6.08 -6.53 -14.14
C GLU A 221 -4.89 -7.40 -13.72
N GLU A 222 -5.17 -8.52 -13.06
CA GLU A 222 -4.22 -9.63 -13.05
C GLU A 222 -4.55 -10.55 -14.22
N ASP A 223 -4.23 -10.11 -15.44
CA ASP A 223 -3.93 -11.07 -16.46
C ASP A 223 -2.40 -11.14 -16.58
N GLY A 224 -1.82 -12.19 -16.01
CA GLY A 224 -0.40 -12.53 -16.21
C GLY A 224 -0.06 -12.87 -17.67
N SER A 225 -0.68 -12.21 -18.65
CA SER A 225 -0.44 -12.40 -20.07
C SER A 225 0.60 -11.40 -20.57
N ARG A 226 1.83 -11.92 -20.72
CA ARG A 226 2.70 -11.52 -21.83
C ARG A 226 2.70 -12.63 -22.86
#